data_AF-A0A9R0ZKU4-F1
#
_entry.id   AF-A0A9R0ZKU4-F1
#
_cell.length_a   1.000
_cell.length_b   1.000
_cell.length_c   1.000
_cell.angle_alpha   90.00
_cell.angle_beta   90.00
_cell.angle_gamma   90.00
#
_symmetry.space_group_name_H-M   'P 1'
#
loop_
_entity.id
_entity.type
_entity.pdbx_description
1 polymer ?
#
loop_
_entity_poly.entity_id
_entity_poly.type
_entity_poly.pdbx_seq_one_letter_code
_entity_poly.pdbx_strand_id
1 'polypeptide(L)'
;MLRAHLRLPLGAMLHRVPVSALLVDKAMAMAMPTVVMGGGYRPRRSLHGGGGDSPSKWRKPEAGRLKLNFDGSSRHASQSASIGGVYRDHKGEFVLGYAEPIGAATSSVAELAALRRGLELALENGWSGVWVEGDDLSAVEAARGSHRRPRLGRAEEDLRLWKEIAELLPLLGDDMAVSHVRRGGNRVAHGFAKLGHSVPRPRVLH
;
A
#
# COMPACT_ATOMS: atom_id res chain seq x y z
N MET A 1 -30.57 35.27 5.42
CA MET A 1 -30.29 35.00 6.85
C MET A 1 -31.28 33.97 7.36
N LEU A 2 -30.83 32.74 7.65
CA LEU A 2 -30.99 32.05 8.94
C LEU A 2 -30.46 30.61 8.81
N ARG A 3 -29.44 30.30 9.62
CA ARG A 3 -28.92 28.94 9.84
C ARG A 3 -29.94 28.18 10.70
N ALA A 4 -30.32 26.98 10.28
CA ALA A 4 -30.94 26.00 11.18
C ALA A 4 -29.89 24.96 11.58
N HIS A 5 -29.46 25.04 12.85
CA HIS A 5 -28.60 24.06 13.49
C HIS A 5 -29.42 22.83 13.87
N LEU A 6 -29.13 21.67 13.25
CA LEU A 6 -29.52 20.39 13.83
C LEU A 6 -28.41 19.94 14.80
N ARG A 7 -28.76 19.96 16.09
CA ARG A 7 -27.97 19.36 17.18
C ARG A 7 -28.01 17.83 17.05
N LEU A 8 -26.84 17.20 17.02
CA LEU A 8 -26.67 15.76 17.22
C LEU A 8 -26.88 15.40 18.70
N PRO A 9 -27.52 14.27 19.05
CA PRO A 9 -27.47 13.78 20.42
C PRO A 9 -26.14 13.07 20.68
N LEU A 10 -25.47 13.50 21.76
CA LEU A 10 -24.40 12.74 22.42
C LEU A 10 -24.97 11.47 23.04
N GLY A 11 -24.23 10.37 22.95
CA GLY A 11 -24.31 9.28 23.93
C GLY A 11 -24.44 7.88 23.36
N ALA A 12 -23.31 7.27 23.02
CA ALA A 12 -23.08 5.84 23.27
C ALA A 12 -21.57 5.59 23.33
N MET A 13 -21.00 5.65 24.54
CA MET A 13 -19.73 5.01 24.83
C MET A 13 -19.94 3.49 24.71
N LEU A 14 -19.72 2.96 23.51
CA LEU A 14 -19.45 1.53 23.34
C LEU A 14 -17.97 1.33 23.59
N HIS A 15 -17.64 0.68 24.70
CA HIS A 15 -16.33 0.08 24.93
C HIS A 15 -16.07 -0.96 23.83
N ARG A 16 -15.51 -0.51 22.72
CA ARG A 16 -15.01 -1.34 21.62
C ARG A 16 -13.61 -1.78 21.98
N VAL A 17 -13.45 -3.02 22.45
CA VAL A 17 -12.18 -3.70 22.21
C VAL A 17 -12.06 -3.89 20.69
N PRO A 18 -10.94 -3.48 20.07
CA PRO A 18 -10.91 -3.05 18.68
C PRO A 18 -10.58 -4.23 17.76
N VAL A 19 -11.58 -4.82 17.11
CA VAL A 19 -11.31 -5.78 16.02
C VAL A 19 -10.43 -5.13 14.94
N SER A 20 -10.51 -3.80 14.75
CA SER A 20 -9.61 -3.04 13.88
C SER A 20 -8.15 -3.06 14.36
N ALA A 21 -7.88 -2.74 15.63
CA ALA A 21 -6.50 -2.71 16.12
C ALA A 21 -5.88 -4.12 16.15
N LEU A 22 -6.64 -5.17 16.49
CA LEU A 22 -6.15 -6.55 16.40
C LEU A 22 -5.78 -6.95 14.96
N LEU A 23 -6.55 -6.48 13.96
CA LEU A 23 -6.24 -6.71 12.55
C LEU A 23 -5.01 -5.92 12.09
N VAL A 24 -4.88 -4.67 12.54
CA VAL A 24 -3.67 -3.86 12.30
C VAL A 24 -2.46 -4.54 12.94
N ASP A 25 -2.53 -4.92 14.21
CA ASP A 25 -1.47 -5.64 14.92
C ASP A 25 -1.10 -6.94 14.21
N LYS A 26 -2.10 -7.69 13.72
CA LYS A 26 -1.86 -8.90 12.93
C LYS A 26 -1.14 -8.61 11.61
N ALA A 27 -1.54 -7.57 10.87
CA ALA A 27 -0.86 -7.17 9.64
C ALA A 27 0.58 -6.69 9.92
N MET A 28 0.78 -5.91 10.99
CA MET A 28 2.08 -5.43 11.44
C MET A 28 2.98 -6.59 11.92
N ALA A 29 2.41 -7.58 12.60
CA ALA A 29 3.13 -8.79 13.03
C ALA A 29 3.57 -9.64 11.82
N MET A 30 2.74 -9.74 10.78
CA MET A 30 3.12 -10.40 9.52
C MET A 30 4.28 -9.70 8.78
N ALA A 31 4.57 -8.44 9.13
CA ALA A 31 5.68 -7.65 8.59
C ALA A 31 7.01 -7.85 9.34
N MET A 32 7.03 -8.52 10.50
CA MET A 32 8.25 -8.81 11.26
C MET A 32 9.02 -9.97 10.61
N PRO A 33 10.36 -9.91 10.54
CA PRO A 33 11.13 -11.04 10.03
C PRO A 33 11.04 -12.18 11.04
N THR A 34 10.76 -13.41 10.57
CA THR A 34 10.98 -14.61 11.37
C THR A 34 12.44 -14.60 11.82
N VAL A 35 12.70 -14.50 13.13
CA VAL A 35 14.06 -14.53 13.66
C VAL A 35 14.64 -15.91 13.35
N VAL A 36 15.50 -15.98 12.34
CA VAL A 36 16.42 -17.11 12.19
C VAL A 36 17.67 -16.76 12.99
N MET A 37 17.82 -17.40 14.14
CA MET A 37 19.07 -17.38 14.90
C MET A 37 20.17 -18.03 14.05
N GLY A 38 21.19 -17.27 13.64
CA GLY A 38 22.41 -17.87 13.09
C GLY A 38 23.28 -16.94 12.26
N GLY A 39 24.50 -16.67 12.75
CA GLY A 39 25.67 -16.39 11.91
C GLY A 39 26.15 -14.94 11.89
N GLY A 40 27.33 -14.71 12.44
CA GLY A 40 27.96 -13.41 12.70
C GLY A 40 28.18 -12.52 11.47
N TYR A 41 27.87 -11.23 11.66
CA TYR A 41 28.11 -10.16 10.71
C TYR A 41 29.58 -9.72 10.77
N ARG A 42 30.32 -9.80 9.65
CA ARG A 42 31.59 -9.09 9.46
C ARG A 42 31.41 -8.02 8.38
N PRO A 43 31.80 -6.75 8.61
CA PRO A 43 31.70 -5.73 7.59
C PRO A 43 32.87 -5.83 6.61
N ARG A 44 32.59 -5.85 5.31
CA ARG A 44 33.58 -5.55 4.27
C ARG A 44 33.21 -4.25 3.56
N ARG A 45 34.25 -3.45 3.33
CA ARG A 45 34.26 -2.08 2.80
C ARG A 45 33.65 -1.98 1.40
N SER A 46 33.00 -0.85 1.18
CA SER A 46 32.49 -0.34 -0.11
C SER A 46 33.59 -0.25 -1.16
N LEU A 47 33.30 -0.76 -2.37
CA LEU A 47 33.87 -0.28 -3.62
C LEU A 47 32.76 -0.16 -4.68
N HIS A 48 32.88 0.90 -5.47
CA HIS A 48 31.96 1.49 -6.44
C HIS A 48 31.48 0.54 -7.57
N GLY A 49 30.25 0.74 -8.03
CA GLY A 49 29.76 0.20 -9.32
C GLY A 49 28.27 0.44 -9.56
N GLY A 50 27.93 1.13 -10.64
CA GLY A 50 26.58 1.57 -11.00
C GLY A 50 25.58 0.44 -11.30
N GLY A 51 24.44 0.54 -10.63
CA GLY A 51 23.20 -0.20 -10.84
C GLY A 51 22.22 0.35 -9.80
N GLY A 52 21.12 0.98 -10.20
CA GLY A 52 20.26 1.75 -9.29
C GLY A 52 19.75 0.90 -8.12
N ASP A 53 20.45 0.97 -6.98
CA ASP A 53 20.22 0.09 -5.84
C ASP A 53 19.00 0.63 -5.08
N SER A 54 17.82 0.09 -5.40
CA SER A 54 16.61 0.46 -4.66
C SER A 54 16.79 0.11 -3.18
N PRO A 55 16.39 1.00 -2.27
CA PRO A 55 16.63 0.80 -0.85
C PRO A 55 15.95 -0.48 -0.35
N SER A 56 16.62 -1.20 0.55
CA SER A 56 16.06 -2.37 1.23
C SER A 56 15.30 -2.03 2.51
N LYS A 57 15.30 -0.75 2.90
CA LYS A 57 14.67 -0.23 4.12
C LYS A 57 13.70 0.89 3.75
N TRP A 58 12.52 0.84 4.37
CA TRP A 58 11.55 1.91 4.30
C TRP A 58 12.08 3.19 4.95
N ARG A 59 11.72 4.34 4.39
CA ARG A 59 12.01 5.67 4.97
C ARG A 59 10.72 6.47 5.13
N LYS A 60 10.59 7.16 6.25
CA LYS A 60 9.47 8.06 6.52
C LYS A 60 9.43 9.24 5.53
N PRO A 61 8.24 9.73 5.16
CA PRO A 61 8.10 10.91 4.32
C PRO A 61 8.49 12.20 5.05
N GLU A 62 8.59 13.28 4.29
CA GLU A 62 8.81 14.64 4.80
C GLU A 62 7.60 15.13 5.60
N ALA A 63 7.81 16.13 6.48
CA ALA A 63 6.76 16.71 7.30
C ALA A 63 5.59 17.22 6.42
N GLY A 64 4.35 16.93 6.85
CA GLY A 64 3.15 17.30 6.11
C GLY A 64 2.76 16.34 4.97
N ARG A 65 3.55 15.29 4.71
CA ARG A 65 3.27 14.31 3.65
C ARG A 65 2.90 12.94 4.21
N LEU A 66 1.93 12.29 3.57
CA LEU A 66 1.61 10.88 3.78
C LEU A 66 2.37 10.01 2.78
N LYS A 67 2.73 8.80 3.19
CA LYS A 67 3.28 7.78 2.31
C LYS A 67 2.35 6.57 2.23
N LEU A 68 1.94 6.23 1.01
CA LEU A 68 1.30 4.97 0.66
C LEU A 68 2.37 3.92 0.36
N ASN A 69 2.31 2.78 1.05
CA ASN A 69 2.91 1.54 0.59
C ASN A 69 1.81 0.56 0.18
N PHE A 70 1.95 -0.11 -0.97
CA PHE A 70 0.97 -1.06 -1.50
C PHE A 70 1.65 -2.38 -1.89
N ASP A 71 0.91 -3.49 -1.88
CA ASP A 71 1.38 -4.82 -2.28
C ASP A 71 0.19 -5.69 -2.75
N GLY A 72 0.43 -6.49 -3.79
CA GLY A 72 -0.47 -7.53 -4.27
C GLY A 72 -0.03 -8.92 -3.83
N SER A 73 -0.96 -9.83 -3.60
CA SER A 73 -0.63 -11.22 -3.30
C SER A 73 -1.53 -12.18 -4.06
N SER A 74 -0.96 -12.93 -5.00
CA SER A 74 -1.64 -14.02 -5.73
C SER A 74 -1.12 -15.38 -5.27
N ARG A 75 -2.03 -16.36 -5.14
CA ARG A 75 -1.77 -17.75 -4.77
C ARG A 75 -2.27 -18.67 -5.88
N HIS A 76 -1.35 -19.16 -6.71
CA HIS A 76 -1.67 -20.05 -7.83
C HIS A 76 -2.40 -21.33 -7.40
N ALA A 77 -2.02 -21.92 -6.26
CA ALA A 77 -2.60 -23.19 -5.80
C ALA A 77 -4.09 -23.08 -5.45
N SER A 78 -4.51 -21.96 -4.86
CA SER A 78 -5.90 -21.72 -4.45
C SER A 78 -6.67 -20.84 -5.45
N GLN A 79 -6.05 -20.44 -6.56
CA GLN A 79 -6.61 -19.49 -7.53
C GLN A 79 -7.22 -18.26 -6.86
N SER A 80 -6.51 -17.73 -5.87
CA SER A 80 -6.98 -16.62 -5.05
C SER A 80 -5.92 -15.54 -4.95
N ALA A 81 -6.37 -14.30 -4.90
CA ALA A 81 -5.56 -13.11 -4.80
C ALA A 81 -6.19 -12.12 -3.82
N SER A 82 -5.33 -11.28 -3.27
CA SER A 82 -5.70 -10.21 -2.37
C SER A 82 -4.76 -9.03 -2.56
N ILE A 83 -5.19 -7.89 -2.05
CA ILE A 83 -4.45 -6.64 -2.07
C ILE A 83 -4.31 -6.10 -0.67
N GLY A 84 -3.30 -5.27 -0.45
CA GLY A 84 -3.20 -4.51 0.78
C GLY A 84 -2.24 -3.34 0.68
N GLY A 85 -2.36 -2.45 1.65
CA GLY A 85 -1.49 -1.30 1.73
C GLY A 85 -1.69 -0.52 3.01
N VAL A 86 -0.79 0.44 3.21
CA VAL A 86 -0.71 1.24 4.43
C VAL A 86 -0.33 2.67 4.10
N TYR A 87 -1.04 3.61 4.72
CA TYR A 87 -0.67 5.00 4.83
C TYR A 87 0.03 5.24 6.16
N ARG A 88 1.19 5.90 6.08
CA ARG A 88 1.95 6.37 7.23
C ARG A 88 2.29 7.84 7.09
N ASP A 89 2.32 8.55 8.20
CA ASP A 89 2.69 9.95 8.25
C ASP A 89 4.22 10.17 8.33
N HIS A 90 4.62 11.43 8.43
CA HIS A 90 6.02 11.87 8.57
C HIS A 90 6.71 11.45 9.88
N LYS A 91 5.95 11.05 10.91
CA LYS A 91 6.47 10.43 12.13
C LYS A 91 6.63 8.92 11.96
N GLY A 92 6.08 8.36 10.88
CA GLY A 92 6.01 6.93 10.62
C GLY A 92 4.84 6.26 11.33
N GLU A 93 3.91 7.05 11.88
CA GLU A 93 2.72 6.56 12.55
C GLU A 93 1.72 6.04 11.52
N PHE A 94 1.00 4.98 11.90
CA PHE A 94 -0.08 4.42 11.09
C PHE A 94 -1.22 5.42 10.99
N VAL A 95 -1.73 5.63 9.77
CA VAL A 95 -2.87 6.52 9.51
C VAL A 95 -4.06 5.73 8.98
N LEU A 96 -3.81 4.84 8.02
CA LEU A 96 -4.84 4.01 7.41
C LEU A 96 -4.19 2.74 6.83
N GLY A 97 -4.91 1.62 6.84
CA GLY A 97 -4.50 0.40 6.15
C GLY A 97 -5.69 -0.25 5.46
N TYR A 98 -5.44 -0.99 4.39
CA TYR A 98 -6.48 -1.78 3.72
C TYR A 98 -5.99 -3.19 3.44
N ALA A 99 -6.92 -4.14 3.51
CA ALA A 99 -6.70 -5.55 3.20
C ALA A 99 -7.97 -6.12 2.57
N GLU A 100 -7.89 -6.55 1.32
CA GLU A 100 -9.08 -6.94 0.54
C GLU A 100 -8.83 -8.22 -0.27
N PRO A 101 -9.74 -9.21 -0.22
CA PRO A 101 -9.71 -10.33 -1.15
C PRO A 101 -10.26 -9.86 -2.51
N ILE A 102 -9.60 -10.23 -3.60
CA ILE A 102 -9.99 -9.81 -4.97
C ILE A 102 -10.35 -10.98 -5.89
N GLY A 103 -10.55 -12.18 -5.33
CA GLY A 103 -10.85 -13.37 -6.11
C GLY A 103 -9.64 -13.87 -6.89
N ALA A 104 -9.83 -14.44 -8.08
CA ALA A 104 -8.74 -14.96 -8.90
C ALA A 104 -8.08 -13.81 -9.69
N ALA A 105 -6.77 -13.61 -9.51
CA ALA A 105 -6.00 -12.62 -10.26
C ALA A 105 -4.53 -13.06 -10.40
N THR A 106 -3.86 -12.57 -11.43
CA THR A 106 -2.40 -12.71 -11.57
C THR A 106 -1.68 -11.85 -10.53
N SER A 107 -0.39 -12.10 -10.31
CA SER A 107 0.42 -11.23 -9.44
C SER A 107 0.41 -9.77 -9.94
N SER A 108 0.55 -9.55 -11.24
CA SER A 108 0.57 -8.20 -11.82
C SER A 108 -0.76 -7.45 -11.64
N VAL A 109 -1.89 -8.14 -11.83
CA VAL A 109 -3.22 -7.58 -11.59
C VAL A 109 -3.38 -7.23 -10.10
N ALA A 110 -2.91 -8.08 -9.20
CA ALA A 110 -2.98 -7.82 -7.76
C ALA A 110 -2.17 -6.58 -7.35
N GLU A 111 -0.95 -6.41 -7.89
CA GLU A 111 -0.11 -5.21 -7.60
C GLU A 111 -0.78 -3.92 -8.09
N LEU A 112 -1.30 -3.92 -9.33
CA LEU A 112 -1.99 -2.76 -9.88
C LEU A 112 -3.30 -2.46 -9.14
N ALA A 113 -4.06 -3.50 -8.76
CA ALA A 113 -5.29 -3.33 -7.99
C ALA A 113 -5.00 -2.77 -6.59
N ALA A 114 -3.90 -3.19 -5.94
CA ALA A 114 -3.46 -2.62 -4.67
C ALA A 114 -3.13 -1.13 -4.83
N LEU A 115 -2.31 -0.78 -5.82
CA LEU A 115 -2.00 0.62 -6.13
C LEU A 115 -3.28 1.44 -6.35
N ARG A 116 -4.14 1.00 -7.27
CA ARG A 116 -5.40 1.68 -7.60
C ARG A 116 -6.24 1.91 -6.35
N ARG A 117 -6.44 0.88 -5.52
CA ARG A 117 -7.24 0.99 -4.29
C ARG A 117 -6.64 1.99 -3.30
N GLY A 118 -5.32 2.02 -3.17
CA GLY A 118 -4.62 3.03 -2.39
C GLY A 118 -4.93 4.45 -2.89
N LEU A 119 -4.79 4.69 -4.20
CA LEU A 119 -5.07 6.00 -4.80
C LEU A 119 -6.54 6.44 -4.58
N GLU A 120 -7.50 5.52 -4.73
CA GLU A 120 -8.92 5.78 -4.42
C GLU A 120 -9.10 6.20 -2.95
N LEU A 121 -8.47 5.50 -2.01
CA LEU A 121 -8.56 5.84 -0.59
C LEU A 121 -7.96 7.23 -0.29
N ALA A 122 -6.90 7.64 -0.98
CA ALA A 122 -6.40 9.01 -0.85
C ALA A 122 -7.44 10.05 -1.31
N LEU A 123 -8.10 9.84 -2.45
CA LEU A 123 -9.16 10.73 -2.93
C LEU A 123 -10.37 10.76 -1.98
N GLU A 124 -10.82 9.59 -1.51
CA GLU A 124 -11.93 9.45 -0.54
C GLU A 124 -11.66 10.24 0.75
N ASN A 125 -10.40 10.35 1.17
CA ASN A 125 -9.98 11.09 2.37
C ASN A 125 -9.54 12.54 2.09
N GLY A 126 -9.61 13.01 0.84
CA GLY A 126 -9.18 14.35 0.45
C GLY A 126 -7.68 14.59 0.63
N TRP A 127 -6.85 13.54 0.55
CA TRP A 127 -5.40 13.64 0.63
C TRP A 127 -4.81 13.92 -0.75
N SER A 128 -3.92 14.91 -0.82
CA SER A 128 -3.12 15.24 -2.01
C SER A 128 -1.62 15.13 -1.70
N GLY A 129 -0.79 15.10 -2.74
CA GLY A 129 0.67 15.14 -2.57
C GLY A 129 1.26 13.91 -1.87
N VAL A 130 0.59 12.78 -1.99
CA VAL A 130 1.00 11.51 -1.37
C VAL A 130 2.32 11.02 -1.96
N TRP A 131 3.17 10.42 -1.15
CA TRP A 131 4.31 9.62 -1.64
C TRP A 131 3.87 8.17 -1.82
N VAL A 132 3.80 7.69 -3.06
CA VAL A 132 3.50 6.31 -3.42
C VAL A 132 4.79 5.48 -3.52
N GLU A 133 4.83 4.32 -2.86
CA GLU A 133 6.00 3.44 -2.84
C GLU A 133 5.62 1.96 -2.86
N GLY A 134 6.09 1.20 -3.85
CA GLY A 134 5.85 -0.25 -3.99
C GLY A 134 7.13 -1.03 -4.29
N ASP A 135 7.06 -2.36 -4.31
CA ASP A 135 8.16 -3.26 -4.66
C ASP A 135 8.00 -3.99 -6.00
N ASP A 136 6.92 -3.73 -6.74
CA ASP A 136 6.78 -4.09 -8.15
C ASP A 136 7.10 -2.90 -9.06
N LEU A 137 8.13 -3.04 -9.90
CA LEU A 137 8.57 -1.97 -10.80
C LEU A 137 7.48 -1.59 -11.81
N SER A 138 6.70 -2.54 -12.31
CA SER A 138 5.66 -2.26 -13.32
C SER A 138 4.51 -1.44 -12.74
N ALA A 139 4.09 -1.74 -11.50
CA ALA A 139 3.12 -0.93 -10.77
C ALA A 139 3.70 0.45 -10.38
N VAL A 140 4.97 0.52 -9.99
CA VAL A 140 5.64 1.81 -9.72
C VAL A 140 5.72 2.67 -10.98
N GLU A 141 6.02 2.11 -12.15
CA GLU A 141 6.00 2.87 -13.41
C GLU A 141 4.58 3.33 -13.79
N ALA A 142 3.55 2.55 -13.46
CA ALA A 142 2.16 2.96 -13.62
C ALA A 142 1.83 4.18 -12.74
N ALA A 143 2.27 4.18 -11.47
CA ALA A 143 2.09 5.32 -10.56
C ALA A 143 2.81 6.61 -11.03
N ARG A 144 3.86 6.51 -11.86
CA ARG A 144 4.54 7.69 -12.42
C ARG A 144 3.75 8.39 -13.54
N GLY A 145 2.62 7.84 -13.97
CA GLY A 145 1.86 8.40 -15.10
C GLY A 145 2.58 8.27 -16.44
N SER A 146 3.46 7.27 -16.57
CA SER A 146 4.20 7.03 -17.82
C SER A 146 3.24 6.82 -18.99
N HIS A 147 3.33 7.67 -20.01
CA HIS A 147 2.55 7.54 -21.26
C HIS A 147 2.94 6.29 -22.07
N ARG A 148 4.13 5.73 -21.83
CA ARG A 148 4.48 4.41 -22.36
C ARG A 148 3.85 3.35 -21.48
N ARG A 149 3.08 2.47 -22.12
CA ARG A 149 2.59 1.24 -21.47
C ARG A 149 3.76 0.57 -20.75
N PRO A 150 3.70 0.38 -19.43
CA PRO A 150 4.73 -0.35 -18.71
C PRO A 150 4.85 -1.77 -19.27
N ARG A 151 5.92 -2.48 -18.94
CA ARG A 151 6.00 -3.93 -19.21
C ARG A 151 5.07 -4.67 -18.25
N LEU A 152 3.76 -4.48 -18.44
CA LEU A 152 2.70 -5.09 -17.68
C LEU A 152 2.57 -6.57 -18.03
N GLY A 153 1.82 -7.31 -17.21
CA GLY A 153 1.39 -8.65 -17.54
C GLY A 153 0.62 -8.71 -18.87
N ARG A 154 0.36 -9.94 -19.32
CA ARG A 154 -0.34 -10.19 -20.59
C ARG A 154 -1.87 -10.15 -20.44
N ALA A 155 -2.40 -9.93 -19.23
CA ALA A 155 -3.85 -9.94 -19.03
C ALA A 155 -4.49 -8.62 -19.50
N GLU A 156 -5.71 -8.71 -20.03
CA GLU A 156 -6.50 -7.53 -20.39
C GLU A 156 -6.78 -6.64 -19.16
N GLU A 157 -6.93 -7.27 -18.00
CA GLU A 157 -7.15 -6.59 -16.73
C GLU A 157 -5.97 -5.72 -16.29
N ASP A 158 -4.72 -6.11 -16.62
CA ASP A 158 -3.55 -5.27 -16.38
C ASP A 158 -3.68 -3.92 -17.12
N LEU A 159 -4.16 -3.96 -18.38
CA LEU A 159 -4.35 -2.76 -19.20
C LEU A 159 -5.50 -1.90 -18.67
N ARG A 160 -6.60 -2.53 -18.23
CA ARG A 160 -7.74 -1.82 -17.62
C ARG A 160 -7.29 -1.06 -16.37
N LEU A 161 -6.64 -1.73 -15.43
CA LEU A 161 -6.18 -1.12 -14.18
C LEU A 161 -5.15 -0.03 -14.43
N TRP A 162 -4.24 -0.21 -15.39
CA TRP A 162 -3.28 0.85 -15.74
C TRP A 162 -3.96 2.13 -16.24
N LYS A 163 -5.01 2.01 -17.07
CA LYS A 163 -5.78 3.18 -17.53
C LYS A 163 -6.53 3.85 -16.40
N GLU A 164 -7.20 3.07 -15.55
CA GLU A 164 -7.90 3.59 -14.36
C GLU A 164 -6.93 4.32 -13.42
N ILE A 165 -5.73 3.77 -13.18
CA ILE A 165 -4.68 4.44 -12.41
C ILE A 165 -4.30 5.77 -13.07
N ALA A 166 -4.06 5.78 -14.38
CA ALA A 166 -3.70 7.00 -15.11
C ALA A 166 -4.77 8.09 -15.03
N GLU A 167 -6.05 7.73 -14.91
CA GLU A 167 -7.16 8.65 -14.71
C GLU A 167 -7.25 9.20 -13.27
N LEU A 168 -6.82 8.42 -12.27
CA LEU A 168 -6.80 8.84 -10.86
C LEU A 168 -5.64 9.80 -10.55
N LEU A 169 -4.48 9.62 -11.18
CA LEU A 169 -3.26 10.36 -10.86
C LEU A 169 -3.43 11.91 -10.90
N PRO A 170 -4.05 12.52 -11.94
CA PRO A 170 -4.25 13.97 -11.98
C PRO A 170 -5.13 14.51 -10.85
N LEU A 171 -5.95 13.67 -10.23
CA LEU A 171 -6.86 14.07 -9.16
C LEU A 171 -6.15 14.20 -7.79
N LEU A 172 -4.94 13.65 -7.66
CA LEU A 172 -4.17 13.61 -6.40
C LEU A 172 -3.20 14.79 -6.23
N GLY A 173 -3.16 15.70 -7.20
CA GLY A 173 -2.29 16.87 -7.22
C GLY A 173 -0.92 16.60 -7.86
N ASP A 174 -0.28 17.69 -8.29
CA ASP A 174 0.96 17.65 -9.08
C ASP A 174 2.22 17.34 -8.24
N ASP A 175 2.13 17.40 -6.92
CA ASP A 175 3.28 17.23 -6.00
C ASP A 175 3.47 15.78 -5.52
N MET A 176 2.77 14.82 -6.14
CA MET A 176 2.89 13.40 -5.83
C MET A 176 4.32 12.89 -6.05
N ALA A 177 4.83 12.11 -5.09
CA ALA A 177 6.13 11.46 -5.20
C ALA A 177 5.98 9.96 -5.45
N VAL A 178 6.87 9.35 -6.24
CA VAL A 178 6.81 7.92 -6.54
C VAL A 178 8.20 7.28 -6.42
N SER A 179 8.31 6.20 -5.63
CA SER A 179 9.55 5.43 -5.50
C SER A 179 9.32 3.93 -5.57
N HIS A 180 10.40 3.21 -5.85
CA HIS A 180 10.46 1.76 -5.67
C HIS A 180 11.28 1.44 -4.41
N VAL A 181 10.84 0.45 -3.64
CA VAL A 181 11.56 -0.09 -2.48
C VAL A 181 11.66 -1.61 -2.65
N ARG A 182 12.76 -2.24 -2.23
CA ARG A 182 12.79 -3.72 -2.24
C ARG A 182 11.80 -4.25 -1.21
N ARG A 183 11.38 -5.51 -1.39
CA ARG A 183 10.47 -6.24 -0.49
C ARG A 183 10.78 -6.11 1.01
N GLY A 184 12.06 -6.00 1.39
CA GLY A 184 12.48 -5.75 2.77
C GLY A 184 11.97 -4.43 3.38
N GLY A 185 11.73 -3.41 2.57
CA GLY A 185 11.11 -2.14 2.96
C GLY A 185 9.59 -2.14 2.78
N ASN A 186 9.02 -3.03 1.95
CA ASN A 186 7.57 -3.12 1.72
C ASN A 186 6.82 -4.10 2.64
N ARG A 187 7.48 -4.62 3.69
CA ARG A 187 6.96 -5.71 4.54
C ARG A 187 5.59 -5.44 5.16
N VAL A 188 5.27 -4.20 5.51
CA VAL A 188 3.99 -3.85 6.12
C VAL A 188 2.86 -4.00 5.11
N ALA A 189 2.98 -3.41 3.91
CA ALA A 189 2.00 -3.60 2.84
C ALA A 189 1.85 -5.08 2.48
N HIS A 190 2.96 -5.83 2.44
CA HIS A 190 2.94 -7.28 2.25
C HIS A 190 2.17 -8.04 3.33
N GLY A 191 2.27 -7.59 4.59
CA GLY A 191 1.47 -8.09 5.70
C GLY A 191 -0.03 -7.84 5.49
N PHE A 192 -0.42 -6.64 5.04
CA PHE A 192 -1.79 -6.32 4.70
C PHE A 192 -2.31 -7.15 3.52
N ALA A 193 -1.53 -7.33 2.46
CA ALA A 193 -1.89 -8.18 1.33
C ALA A 193 -2.12 -9.63 1.79
N LYS A 194 -1.23 -10.18 2.63
CA LYS A 194 -1.41 -11.51 3.25
C LYS A 194 -2.67 -11.59 4.13
N LEU A 195 -2.95 -10.56 4.92
CA LEU A 195 -4.16 -10.48 5.72
C LEU A 195 -5.41 -10.51 4.83
N GLY A 196 -5.35 -9.89 3.64
CA GLY A 196 -6.41 -9.89 2.63
C GLY A 196 -6.92 -11.29 2.27
N HIS A 197 -6.05 -12.30 2.20
CA HIS A 197 -6.45 -13.70 1.98
C HIS A 197 -7.28 -14.30 3.12
N SER A 198 -7.20 -13.73 4.33
CA SER A 198 -7.82 -14.27 5.54
C SER A 198 -9.11 -13.55 5.94
N VAL A 199 -9.43 -12.42 5.29
CA VAL A 199 -10.64 -11.65 5.60
C VAL A 199 -11.76 -12.01 4.62
N PRO A 200 -13.03 -12.11 5.08
CA PRO A 200 -14.13 -12.55 4.23
C PRO A 200 -14.67 -11.46 3.29
N ARG A 201 -14.27 -10.20 3.50
CA ARG A 201 -14.71 -9.03 2.73
C ARG A 201 -13.69 -7.90 2.90
N PRO A 202 -13.65 -6.91 1.98
CA PRO A 202 -12.80 -5.73 2.09
C PRO A 202 -12.77 -5.11 3.48
N ARG A 203 -11.59 -4.69 3.92
CA ARG A 203 -11.35 -4.01 5.19
C ARG A 203 -10.51 -2.76 4.96
N VAL A 204 -11.01 -1.65 5.46
CA VAL A 204 -10.26 -0.40 5.69
C VAL A 204 -10.14 -0.22 7.21
N LEU A 205 -8.95 0.11 7.65
CA LEU A 205 -8.53 0.17 9.05
C LEU A 205 -7.96 1.56 9.32
N HIS A 206 -8.39 2.19 10.41
CA HIS A 206 -7.95 3.50 10.90
C HIS A 206 -7.40 3.35 12.31
#